data_AF-R6PQK7-F1
#
_entry.id   AF-R6PQK7-F1
#
_cell.length_a   1.000
_cell.length_b   1.000
_cell.length_c   1.000
_cell.angle_alpha   90.00
_cell.angle_beta   90.00
_cell.angle_gamma   90.00
#
_symmetry.space_group_name_H-M   'P 1'
#
loop_
_entity.id
_entity.type
_entity.pdbx_description
1 polymer ?
#
loop_
_entity_poly.entity_id
_entity_poly.type
_entity_poly.pdbx_seq_one_letter_code
_entity_poly.pdbx_strand_id
1 'polypeptide(L)'
;MKKLLYFAAVVIAATTSVSTATSCKFAPSQNDGDTVAASEFYPEDTSALHAKKMARIKAQKAMTDSVGIYYIGSGSSKEKLQLVSYPSRRDTFEYGKTRRIKVKGCADINHVVRVDFYLLNGKDSLVKAVEEITQQ
;
A
#
# COMPACT_ATOMS: atom_id res chain seq x y z
N MET A 1 32.88 48.36 24.22
CA MET A 1 31.68 47.56 23.92
C MET A 1 31.19 46.73 25.13
N LYS A 2 31.18 47.28 26.36
CA LYS A 2 30.67 46.57 27.56
C LYS A 2 29.18 46.82 27.82
N LYS A 3 28.66 48.01 27.46
CA LYS A 3 27.26 48.41 27.69
C LYS A 3 26.24 47.59 26.88
N LEU A 4 26.62 47.11 25.71
CA LEU A 4 25.80 46.22 24.85
C LEU A 4 25.69 44.79 25.41
N LEU A 5 26.72 44.30 26.11
CA LEU A 5 26.71 42.95 26.69
C LEU A 5 25.75 42.85 27.89
N TYR A 6 25.63 43.92 28.69
CA TYR A 6 24.67 43.97 29.79
C TYR A 6 23.21 43.99 29.30
N PHE A 7 22.93 44.66 28.18
CA PHE A 7 21.59 44.64 27.58
C PHE A 7 21.21 43.24 27.09
N ALA A 8 22.13 42.51 26.46
CA ALA A 8 21.89 41.14 26.02
C ALA A 8 21.62 40.20 27.22
N ALA A 9 22.37 40.35 28.32
CA ALA A 9 22.18 39.55 29.52
C ALA A 9 20.81 39.78 30.19
N VAL A 10 20.33 41.02 30.22
CA VAL A 10 19.00 41.35 30.79
C VAL A 10 17.87 40.78 29.93
N VAL A 11 18.01 40.79 28.61
CA VAL A 11 16.99 40.24 27.69
C VAL A 11 16.90 38.71 27.81
N ILE A 12 18.03 38.01 27.97
CA ILE A 12 18.07 36.55 28.14
C ILE A 12 17.51 36.13 29.52
N ALA A 13 17.78 36.91 30.57
CA ALA A 13 17.21 36.66 31.90
C ALA A 13 15.69 36.87 31.94
N ALA A 14 15.17 37.85 31.19
CA ALA A 14 13.73 38.10 31.12
C ALA A 14 12.97 36.97 30.39
N THR A 15 13.49 36.44 29.28
CA THR A 15 12.80 35.41 28.49
C THR A 15 12.76 34.05 29.17
N THR A 16 13.78 33.70 29.95
CA THR A 16 13.84 32.43 30.70
C THR A 16 12.88 32.38 31.89
N SER A 17 12.54 33.53 32.47
CA SER A 17 11.60 33.61 33.60
C SER A 17 10.12 33.44 33.23
N VAL A 18 9.75 33.68 31.96
CA VAL A 18 8.34 33.60 31.51
C VAL A 18 7.94 32.19 31.06
N SER A 19 8.91 31.36 30.63
CA SER A 19 8.66 30.02 30.09
C SER A 19 8.32 28.93 31.13
N THR A 20 8.49 29.19 32.43
CA THR A 20 8.23 28.17 33.48
C THR A 20 6.88 28.33 34.19
N ALA A 21 6.11 29.38 33.91
CA ALA A 21 4.86 29.67 34.61
C ALA A 21 3.60 29.10 33.92
N THR A 22 3.72 28.51 32.73
CA THR A 22 2.58 27.93 31.98
C THR A 22 2.74 26.43 31.72
N SER A 23 3.39 25.69 32.62
CA SER A 23 3.21 24.23 32.62
C SER A 23 1.83 23.94 33.21
N CYS A 24 0.89 23.49 32.39
CA CYS A 24 -0.38 22.96 32.87
C CYS A 24 -0.07 21.88 33.91
N LYS A 25 -0.26 22.20 35.20
CA LYS A 25 -0.30 21.15 36.22
C LYS A 25 -1.46 20.24 35.84
N PHE A 26 -1.15 18.99 35.50
CA PHE A 26 -2.15 17.97 35.28
C PHE A 26 -3.10 17.97 36.48
N ALA A 27 -4.41 18.06 36.22
CA ALA A 27 -5.40 17.99 37.28
C ALA A 27 -5.17 16.69 38.08
N PRO A 28 -5.22 16.73 39.42
CA PRO A 28 -5.11 15.53 40.24
C PRO A 28 -6.09 14.48 39.74
N SER A 29 -5.64 13.25 39.55
CA SER A 29 -6.50 12.17 39.08
C SER A 29 -7.68 12.00 40.03
N GLN A 30 -8.90 12.29 39.56
CA GLN A 30 -10.13 11.99 40.28
C GLN A 30 -10.35 10.48 40.28
N ASN A 31 -10.58 9.93 41.46
CA ASN A 31 -10.94 8.53 41.66
C ASN A 31 -12.41 8.55 42.06
N ASP A 32 -13.29 8.62 41.07
CA ASP A 32 -14.74 8.79 41.22
C ASP A 32 -15.40 7.45 41.65
N GLY A 33 -14.96 6.88 42.78
CA GLY A 33 -15.58 5.74 43.48
C GLY A 33 -16.29 4.72 42.58
N ASP A 34 -17.56 4.47 42.86
CA ASP A 34 -18.41 3.40 42.31
C ASP A 34 -18.89 3.66 40.87
N THR A 35 -18.11 4.39 40.07
CA THR A 35 -18.40 4.61 38.65
C THR A 35 -17.65 3.60 37.80
N VAL A 36 -18.39 2.96 36.89
CA VAL A 36 -17.83 2.00 35.96
C VAL A 36 -16.79 2.70 35.09
N ALA A 37 -15.60 2.10 34.94
CA ALA A 37 -14.51 2.71 34.19
C ALA A 37 -14.98 3.09 32.79
N ALA A 38 -14.70 4.32 32.35
CA ALA A 38 -15.14 4.81 31.05
C ALA A 38 -14.69 3.90 29.89
N SER A 39 -13.61 3.14 30.07
CA SER A 39 -13.12 2.12 29.13
C SER A 39 -14.10 0.97 28.86
N GLU A 40 -15.06 0.69 29.74
CA GLU A 40 -16.09 -0.33 29.53
C GLU A 40 -17.25 0.14 28.64
N PHE A 41 -17.39 1.46 28.47
CA PHE A 41 -18.43 2.07 27.65
C PHE A 41 -17.98 2.41 26.21
N TYR A 42 -16.68 2.36 25.92
CA TYR A 42 -16.17 2.60 24.57
C TYR A 42 -16.26 1.32 23.73
N PRO A 43 -16.73 1.41 22.48
CA PRO A 43 -16.73 0.27 21.57
C PRO A 43 -15.28 -0.20 21.34
N GLU A 44 -15.10 -1.51 21.16
CA GLU A 44 -13.78 -2.09 20.89
C GLU A 44 -13.10 -1.36 19.71
N ASP A 45 -11.86 -0.93 19.90
CA ASP A 45 -11.10 -0.19 18.88
C ASP A 45 -10.67 -1.14 17.75
N THR A 46 -11.54 -1.27 16.75
CA THR A 46 -11.33 -2.15 15.60
C THR A 46 -10.25 -1.66 14.62
N SER A 47 -9.72 -0.46 14.83
CA SER A 47 -8.71 0.15 13.95
C SER A 47 -7.44 -0.70 13.82
N ALA A 48 -6.97 -1.28 14.94
CA ALA A 48 -5.79 -2.14 14.97
C ALA A 48 -6.02 -3.48 14.25
N LEU A 49 -7.23 -4.06 14.36
CA LEU A 49 -7.59 -5.30 13.65
C LEU A 49 -7.74 -5.04 12.15
N HIS A 50 -8.33 -3.91 11.77
CA HIS A 50 -8.44 -3.48 10.38
C HIS A 50 -7.06 -3.23 9.77
N ALA A 51 -6.16 -2.55 10.49
CA ALA A 51 -4.78 -2.34 10.05
C ALA A 51 -4.03 -3.66 9.85
N LYS A 52 -4.16 -4.62 10.78
CA LYS A 52 -3.59 -5.97 10.66
C LYS A 52 -4.17 -6.73 9.45
N LYS A 53 -5.47 -6.63 9.20
CA LYS A 53 -6.13 -7.24 8.04
C LYS A 53 -5.61 -6.66 6.73
N MET A 54 -5.51 -5.33 6.65
CA MET A 54 -4.98 -4.64 5.46
C MET A 54 -3.50 -4.96 5.23
N ALA A 55 -2.70 -5.07 6.29
CA ALA A 55 -1.31 -5.51 6.19
C ALA A 55 -1.19 -6.94 5.66
N ARG A 56 -2.06 -7.87 6.09
CA ARG A 56 -2.10 -9.24 5.56
C ARG A 56 -2.50 -9.29 4.08
N ILE A 57 -3.52 -8.53 3.67
CA ILE A 57 -3.93 -8.42 2.27
C ILE A 57 -2.79 -7.85 1.40
N LYS A 58 -2.08 -6.83 1.91
CA LYS A 58 -0.91 -6.26 1.23
C LYS A 58 0.24 -7.27 1.12
N ALA A 59 0.50 -8.03 2.17
CA ALA A 59 1.53 -9.07 2.17
C ALA A 59 1.19 -10.22 1.21
N GLN A 60 -0.08 -10.66 1.16
CA GLN A 60 -0.54 -11.65 0.18
C GLN A 60 -0.43 -11.14 -1.26
N LYS A 61 -0.72 -9.86 -1.50
CA LYS A 61 -0.52 -9.24 -2.82
C LYS A 61 0.97 -9.13 -3.20
N ALA A 62 1.87 -9.08 -2.22
CA ALA A 62 3.31 -9.06 -2.43
C ALA A 62 3.92 -10.46 -2.62
N MET A 63 3.26 -11.52 -2.15
CA MET A 63 3.61 -12.90 -2.50
C MET A 63 3.31 -13.10 -3.99
N THR A 64 4.36 -13.04 -4.80
CA THR A 64 4.26 -13.18 -6.25
C THR A 64 4.06 -14.65 -6.59
N ASP A 65 2.79 -15.07 -6.63
CA ASP A 65 2.41 -16.33 -7.25
C ASP A 65 2.72 -16.25 -8.75
N SER A 66 3.32 -17.33 -9.29
CA SER A 66 3.53 -17.55 -10.73
C SER A 66 2.23 -17.63 -11.52
N VAL A 67 1.10 -17.88 -10.84
CA VAL A 67 -0.23 -17.89 -11.47
C VAL A 67 -0.55 -16.52 -12.06
N GLY A 68 -0.96 -16.54 -13.33
CA GLY A 68 -1.27 -15.34 -14.10
C GLY A 68 -0.05 -14.63 -14.69
N ILE A 69 1.16 -15.19 -14.52
CA ILE A 69 2.40 -14.66 -15.12
C ILE A 69 2.76 -15.48 -16.35
N TYR A 70 3.05 -14.79 -17.46
CA TYR A 70 3.37 -15.41 -18.73
C TYR A 70 4.42 -14.61 -19.48
N TYR A 71 5.11 -15.28 -20.41
CA TYR A 71 5.84 -14.60 -21.48
C TYR A 71 4.91 -14.38 -22.67
N ILE A 72 5.08 -13.25 -23.38
CA ILE A 72 4.36 -13.03 -24.64
C ILE A 72 5.02 -13.81 -25.76
N GLY A 73 4.27 -14.72 -26.38
CA GLY A 73 4.72 -15.53 -27.51
C GLY A 73 4.80 -14.75 -28.83
N SER A 74 5.63 -15.21 -29.75
CA SER A 74 5.85 -14.60 -31.06
C SER A 74 4.64 -14.68 -32.01
N GLY A 75 3.73 -15.63 -31.78
CA GLY A 75 2.46 -15.76 -32.49
C GLY A 75 1.36 -14.83 -31.98
N SER A 76 1.66 -13.90 -31.07
CA SER A 76 0.71 -12.88 -30.64
C SER A 76 0.36 -11.93 -31.80
N SER A 77 -0.93 -11.77 -32.06
CA SER A 77 -1.48 -10.91 -33.11
C SER A 77 -2.31 -9.76 -32.52
N LYS A 78 -2.92 -8.93 -33.37
CA LYS A 78 -3.81 -7.85 -32.91
C LYS A 78 -5.05 -8.38 -32.18
N GLU A 79 -5.56 -9.54 -32.60
CA GLU A 79 -6.81 -10.11 -32.08
C GLU A 79 -6.58 -11.15 -30.99
N LYS A 80 -5.43 -11.84 -31.03
CA LYS A 80 -5.14 -12.95 -30.13
C LYS A 80 -3.81 -12.74 -29.43
N LEU A 81 -3.74 -13.12 -28.17
CA LEU A 81 -2.55 -13.07 -27.34
C LEU A 81 -2.05 -14.50 -27.13
N GLN A 82 -0.81 -14.77 -27.54
CA GLN A 82 -0.14 -16.02 -27.23
C GLN A 82 0.62 -15.86 -25.92
N LEU A 83 0.30 -16.70 -24.94
CA LEU A 83 0.87 -16.70 -23.61
C LEU A 83 1.69 -17.97 -23.41
N VAL A 84 2.94 -17.80 -23.02
CA VAL A 84 3.87 -18.89 -22.77
C VAL A 84 4.10 -19.01 -21.26
N SER A 85 4.09 -20.23 -20.73
CA SER A 85 4.16 -20.47 -19.29
C SER A 85 5.41 -19.85 -18.65
N TYR A 86 5.22 -19.20 -17.50
CA TYR A 86 6.33 -18.75 -16.65
C TYR A 86 6.51 -19.71 -15.48
N PRO A 87 7.75 -20.06 -15.07
CA PRO A 87 9.03 -19.74 -15.71
C PRO A 87 9.42 -20.75 -16.81
N SER A 88 8.70 -21.87 -16.93
CA SER A 88 9.15 -23.06 -17.66
C SER A 88 9.19 -22.93 -19.19
N ARG A 89 8.41 -22.00 -19.78
CA ARG A 89 8.27 -21.78 -21.23
C ARG A 89 7.93 -23.02 -22.05
N ARG A 90 7.26 -24.00 -21.44
CA ARG A 90 6.89 -25.27 -22.10
C ARG A 90 5.49 -25.20 -22.69
N ASP A 91 4.56 -24.66 -21.93
CA ASP A 91 3.15 -24.65 -22.30
C ASP A 91 2.83 -23.31 -22.97
N THR A 92 2.01 -23.38 -24.01
CA THR A 92 1.58 -22.21 -24.75
C THR A 92 0.07 -22.19 -24.84
N PHE A 93 -0.51 -21.04 -24.52
CA PHE A 93 -1.95 -20.79 -24.51
C PHE A 93 -2.27 -19.65 -25.48
N GLU A 94 -3.42 -19.71 -26.11
CA GLU A 94 -3.86 -18.67 -27.04
C GLU A 94 -5.22 -18.15 -26.58
N TYR A 95 -5.31 -16.85 -26.30
CA TYR A 95 -6.54 -16.22 -25.83
C TYR A 95 -6.93 -15.05 -26.73
N GLY A 96 -8.24 -14.83 -26.89
CA GLY A 96 -8.74 -13.64 -27.57
C GLY A 96 -8.52 -12.38 -26.73
N LYS A 97 -8.13 -11.28 -27.39
CA LYS A 97 -8.03 -9.96 -26.76
C LYS A 97 -9.40 -9.30 -26.77
N THR A 98 -9.71 -8.58 -25.69
CA THR A 98 -10.86 -7.68 -25.74
C THR A 98 -10.59 -6.49 -26.66
N ARG A 99 -11.66 -5.93 -27.24
CA ARG A 99 -11.59 -4.78 -28.15
C ARG A 99 -10.85 -3.58 -27.55
N ARG A 100 -10.90 -3.42 -26.22
CA ARG A 100 -10.20 -2.40 -25.44
C ARG A 100 -9.44 -3.06 -24.30
N ILE A 101 -8.28 -3.61 -24.62
CA ILE A 101 -7.34 -4.16 -23.65
C ILE A 101 -6.62 -3.03 -22.91
N LYS A 102 -6.49 -3.15 -21.58
CA LYS A 102 -5.67 -2.23 -20.79
C LYS A 102 -4.25 -2.76 -20.73
N VAL A 103 -3.28 -2.02 -21.24
CA VAL A 103 -1.86 -2.37 -21.19
C VAL A 103 -1.14 -1.40 -20.27
N LYS A 104 -0.36 -1.92 -19.32
CA LYS A 104 0.55 -1.14 -18.48
C LYS A 104 1.97 -1.63 -18.71
N GLY A 105 2.87 -0.74 -19.09
CA GLY A 105 4.26 -1.08 -19.44
C GLY A 105 4.38 -1.64 -20.86
N CYS A 106 5.43 -2.42 -21.09
CA CYS A 106 5.73 -3.07 -22.36
C CYS A 106 5.05 -4.45 -22.44
N ALA A 107 4.29 -4.66 -23.51
CA ALA A 107 3.64 -5.93 -23.83
C ALA A 107 4.13 -6.46 -25.19
N ASP A 108 5.44 -6.31 -25.45
CA ASP A 108 6.09 -6.85 -26.64
C ASP A 108 6.49 -8.31 -26.44
N ILE A 109 6.87 -8.96 -27.55
CA ILE A 109 7.25 -10.38 -27.59
C ILE A 109 8.41 -10.64 -26.62
N ASN A 110 8.34 -11.77 -25.90
CA ASN A 110 9.28 -12.22 -24.87
C ASN A 110 9.32 -11.41 -23.56
N HIS A 111 8.49 -10.38 -23.39
CA HIS A 111 8.34 -9.71 -22.09
C HIS A 111 7.53 -10.55 -21.10
N VAL A 112 7.85 -10.41 -19.81
CA VAL A 112 7.12 -11.04 -18.71
C VAL A 112 5.95 -10.15 -18.31
N VAL A 113 4.76 -10.70 -18.38
CA VAL A 113 3.53 -9.96 -18.10
C VAL A 113 2.62 -10.73 -17.15
N ARG A 114 1.91 -9.98 -16.30
CA ARG A 114 0.75 -10.45 -15.56
C ARG A 114 -0.50 -10.20 -16.40
N VAL A 115 -1.32 -11.22 -16.55
CA VAL A 115 -2.51 -11.18 -17.42
C VAL A 115 -3.76 -11.37 -16.58
N ASP A 116 -4.71 -10.45 -16.75
CA ASP A 116 -6.05 -10.55 -16.17
C ASP A 116 -7.02 -11.04 -17.25
N PHE A 117 -7.85 -12.03 -16.90
CA PHE A 117 -8.87 -12.58 -17.78
C PHE A 117 -10.28 -12.13 -17.38
N TYR A 118 -11.18 -12.10 -18.36
CA TYR A 118 -12.61 -12.17 -18.11
C TYR A 118 -13.01 -13.63 -17.87
N LEU A 119 -13.70 -13.84 -16.75
CA LEU A 119 -14.26 -15.13 -16.40
C LEU A 119 -15.62 -15.27 -17.06
N LEU A 120 -15.75 -16.25 -17.96
CA LEU A 120 -17.02 -16.67 -18.52
C LEU A 120 -17.30 -18.09 -18.00
N ASN A 121 -18.41 -18.26 -17.27
CA ASN A 121 -18.79 -19.54 -16.66
C ASN A 121 -17.68 -20.16 -15.78
N GLY A 122 -16.93 -19.31 -15.06
CA GLY A 122 -15.84 -19.74 -14.19
C GLY A 122 -14.55 -20.16 -14.91
N LYS A 123 -14.45 -19.96 -16.23
CA LYS A 123 -13.24 -20.22 -17.01
C LYS A 123 -12.67 -18.94 -17.60
N ASP A 124 -11.35 -18.91 -17.76
CA ASP A 124 -10.65 -17.83 -18.44
C ASP A 124 -11.03 -17.81 -19.92
N SER A 125 -11.59 -16.68 -20.37
CA SER A 125 -12.13 -16.56 -21.72
C SER A 125 -11.37 -15.54 -22.56
N LEU A 126 -11.33 -14.27 -22.12
CA LEU A 126 -10.76 -13.16 -22.89
C LEU A 126 -9.79 -12.35 -22.06
N VAL A 127 -8.74 -11.84 -22.69
CA VAL A 127 -7.75 -10.99 -22.02
C VAL A 127 -8.31 -9.59 -21.79
N LYS A 128 -8.39 -9.22 -20.52
CA LYS A 128 -8.87 -7.92 -20.03
C LYS A 128 -7.74 -6.90 -19.93
N ALA A 129 -6.65 -7.29 -19.27
CA ALA A 129 -5.52 -6.41 -18.99
C ALA A 129 -4.21 -7.18 -19.01
N VAL A 130 -3.13 -6.46 -19.37
CA VAL A 130 -1.76 -6.95 -19.40
C VAL A 130 -0.90 -5.92 -18.68
N GLU A 131 -0.20 -6.35 -17.64
CA GLU A 131 0.71 -5.53 -16.86
C GLU A 131 2.11 -6.11 -16.94
N GLU A 132 3.08 -5.30 -17.36
CA GLU A 132 4.48 -5.71 -17.36
C GLU A 132 4.98 -5.92 -15.93
N ILE A 133 5.70 -7.02 -15.73
CA ILE A 133 6.40 -7.28 -14.47
C ILE A 133 7.86 -6.89 -14.68
N THR A 134 8.22 -5.71 -14.18
CA THR A 134 9.63 -5.37 -14.01
C THR A 134 10.19 -6.26 -12.92
N GLN A 135 11.03 -7.23 -13.29
CA GLN A 135 11.85 -7.97 -12.33
C GLN A 135 12.77 -6.94 -11.64
N GLN A 136 12.58 -6.75 -10.33
CA GLN A 136 13.46 -5.92 -9.50
C GLN A 136 14.73 -6.66 -9.15
#